data_AF-A0A132AD13-F1
#
_entry.id   AF-A0A132AD13-F1
#
_cell.length_a   1.000
_cell.length_b   1.000
_cell.length_c   1.000
_cell.angle_alpha   90.00
_cell.angle_beta   90.00
_cell.angle_gamma   90.00
#
_symmetry.space_group_name_H-M   'P 1'
#
loop_
_entity.id
_entity.type
_entity.pdbx_description
1 polymer ?
#
loop_
_entity_poly.entity_id
_entity_poly.type
_entity_poly.pdbx_seq_one_letter_code
_entity_poly.pdbx_strand_id
1 'polypeptide(L)'
;MLTLKNVKATLTIKEIKDLISKEVKALYPERQSLRLETKGRTLDDKAIISSLNLNRGRSLYLKDLGPQIGWKTVFLAEYAGPLFAYMLTYLRPYLIYGRNYNNPMSYVAQ
;
A
#
# COMPACT_ATOMS: atom_id res chain seq x y z
N MET A 1 5.69 -26.11 2.04
CA MET A 1 5.01 -25.79 3.31
C MET A 1 6.03 -25.10 4.20
N LEU A 2 5.84 -23.81 4.52
CA LEU A 2 6.77 -23.07 5.37
C LEU A 2 6.44 -23.37 6.84
N THR A 3 7.42 -23.83 7.61
CA THR A 3 7.25 -24.20 9.02
C THR A 3 8.04 -23.25 9.90
N LEU A 4 7.33 -22.39 10.64
CA LEU A 4 7.94 -21.53 11.65
C LEU A 4 8.21 -22.33 12.92
N LYS A 5 9.46 -22.33 13.39
CA LYS A 5 9.86 -22.97 14.65
C LYS A 5 9.72 -21.96 15.80
N ASN A 6 9.26 -22.41 16.97
CA ASN A 6 9.18 -21.62 18.21
C ASN A 6 8.16 -20.44 18.22
N VAL A 7 6.96 -20.66 17.67
CA VAL A 7 5.87 -19.67 17.72
C VAL A 7 5.16 -19.75 19.08
N LYS A 8 5.25 -18.69 19.89
CA LYS A 8 4.52 -18.58 21.18
C LYS A 8 3.04 -18.24 20.93
N ALA A 9 2.14 -18.81 21.73
CA ALA A 9 0.69 -18.62 21.59
C ALA A 9 0.20 -17.19 21.88
N THR A 10 1.03 -16.36 22.51
CA THR A 10 0.76 -14.94 22.81
C THR A 10 1.13 -13.99 21.68
N LEU A 11 1.81 -14.49 20.64
CA LEU A 11 2.23 -13.64 19.53
C LEU A 11 1.02 -13.16 18.72
N THR A 12 1.17 -11.95 18.18
CA THR A 12 0.20 -11.35 17.27
C THR A 12 0.45 -11.80 15.83
N ILE A 13 -0.58 -11.71 14.99
CA ILE A 13 -0.46 -11.98 13.55
C ILE A 13 0.60 -11.08 12.89
N LYS A 14 0.74 -9.83 13.34
CA LYS A 14 1.79 -8.92 12.85
C LYS A 14 3.19 -9.49 13.06
N GLU A 15 3.49 -9.96 14.26
CA GLU A 15 4.80 -10.53 14.59
C GLU A 15 5.08 -11.81 13.77
N ILE A 16 4.04 -12.61 13.49
CA ILE A 16 4.18 -13.77 12.59
C ILE A 16 4.55 -13.31 11.18
N LYS A 17 3.89 -12.28 10.65
CA LYS A 17 4.22 -11.73 9.32
C LYS A 17 5.67 -11.24 9.26
N ASP A 18 6.14 -10.61 10.34
CA ASP A 18 7.53 -10.15 10.47
C ASP A 18 8.51 -11.33 10.50
N LEU A 19 8.20 -12.41 11.20
CA LEU A 19 9.00 -13.64 11.20
C LEU A 19 9.04 -14.29 9.81
N ILE A 20 7.91 -14.34 9.11
CA ILE A 20 7.85 -14.85 7.73
C ILE A 20 8.68 -13.97 6.80
N SER A 21 8.64 -12.64 6.97
CA SER A 21 9.43 -11.72 6.16
C SER A 21 10.94 -11.87 6.39
N LYS A 22 11.36 -12.31 7.58
CA LYS A 22 12.77 -12.59 7.88
C LYS A 22 13.27 -13.85 7.16
N GLU A 23 12.45 -14.89 7.14
CA GLU A 23 12.76 -16.14 6.42
C GLU A 23 12.66 -15.95 4.90
N VAL A 24 11.65 -15.21 4.43
CA VAL A 24 11.38 -14.96 3.01
C VAL A 24 11.36 -13.45 2.76
N LYS A 25 12.53 -12.90 2.44
CA LYS A 25 12.70 -11.45 2.19
C LYS A 25 11.82 -10.89 1.07
N ALA A 26 11.43 -11.72 0.10
CA ALA A 26 10.54 -11.31 -1.00
C ALA A 26 9.11 -11.00 -0.53
N LEU A 27 8.69 -11.56 0.61
CA LEU A 27 7.36 -11.40 1.18
C LEU A 27 7.44 -10.43 2.36
N TYR A 28 7.46 -9.12 2.10
CA TYR A 28 7.35 -8.14 3.18
C TYR A 28 5.94 -8.15 3.82
N PRO A 29 5.78 -7.70 5.07
CA PRO A 29 4.55 -7.92 5.85
C PRO A 29 3.26 -7.45 5.16
N GLU A 30 3.30 -6.33 4.44
CA GLU A 30 2.12 -5.79 3.73
C GLU A 30 1.69 -6.64 2.52
N ARG A 31 2.61 -7.42 1.92
CA ARG A 31 2.25 -8.38 0.86
C ARG A 31 1.58 -9.64 1.38
N GLN A 32 1.66 -9.89 2.69
CA GLN A 32 1.21 -11.15 3.27
C GLN A 32 -0.25 -11.06 3.74
N SER A 33 -1.11 -11.90 3.17
CA SER A 33 -2.45 -12.18 3.69
C SER A 33 -2.47 -13.56 4.35
N LEU A 34 -2.62 -13.59 5.67
CA LEU A 34 -2.77 -14.84 6.43
C LEU A 34 -4.25 -15.18 6.61
N ARG A 35 -4.60 -16.45 6.39
CA ARG A 35 -5.97 -16.97 6.44
C ARG A 35 -6.02 -18.33 7.15
N LEU A 36 -7.13 -18.60 7.83
CA LEU A 36 -7.41 -19.91 8.45
C LEU A 36 -7.82 -20.97 7.41
N GLU A 37 -8.42 -20.53 6.32
CA GLU A 37 -8.93 -21.37 5.24
C GLU A 37 -8.49 -20.80 3.89
N THR A 38 -8.45 -21.63 2.85
CA THR A 38 -8.02 -21.24 1.50
C THR A 38 -8.85 -20.08 0.93
N LYS A 39 -10.17 -20.08 1.16
CA LYS A 39 -11.11 -19.03 0.74
C LYS A 39 -11.62 -18.18 1.91
N GLY A 40 -10.99 -18.27 3.08
CA GLY A 40 -11.42 -17.55 4.27
C GLY A 40 -11.08 -16.05 4.24
N ARG A 41 -11.59 -15.34 5.25
CA ARG A 41 -11.25 -13.93 5.51
C ARG A 41 -9.78 -13.80 5.93
N THR A 42 -9.15 -12.69 5.54
CA THR A 42 -7.82 -12.32 6.04
C THR A 42 -7.88 -12.02 7.54
N LEU A 43 -6.90 -12.54 8.27
CA LEU A 43 -6.75 -12.29 9.71
C LEU A 43 -6.29 -10.85 9.97
N ASP A 44 -6.81 -10.27 11.05
CA ASP A 44 -6.39 -8.94 11.51
C ASP A 44 -5.02 -9.02 12.21
N ASP A 45 -4.23 -7.98 12.07
CA ASP A 45 -2.84 -7.93 12.56
C ASP A 45 -2.77 -7.94 14.10
N LYS A 46 -3.82 -7.45 14.75
CA LYS A 46 -3.97 -7.41 16.21
C LYS A 46 -4.45 -8.74 16.81
N ALA A 47 -4.90 -9.69 15.97
CA ALA A 47 -5.37 -10.97 16.46
C ALA A 47 -4.21 -11.76 17.07
N ILE A 48 -4.52 -12.50 18.14
CA ILE A 48 -3.56 -13.33 18.88
C ILE A 48 -3.77 -14.78 18.45
N ILE A 49 -2.69 -15.55 18.33
CA ILE A 49 -2.75 -16.99 17.97
C ILE A 49 -3.68 -17.77 18.91
N SER A 50 -3.66 -17.50 20.22
CA SER A 50 -4.54 -18.14 21.19
C SER A 50 -6.04 -17.91 20.91
N SER A 51 -6.41 -16.72 20.41
CA SER A 51 -7.80 -16.40 20.05
C SER A 51 -8.29 -17.12 18.79
N LEU A 52 -7.38 -17.64 17.98
CA LEU A 52 -7.69 -18.23 16.66
C LEU A 52 -8.07 -19.72 16.73
N ASN A 53 -8.23 -20.28 17.94
CA ASN A 53 -8.54 -21.71 18.18
C ASN A 53 -7.69 -22.65 17.30
N LEU A 54 -6.43 -22.27 17.08
CA LEU A 54 -5.48 -23.05 16.32
C LEU A 54 -5.03 -24.23 17.19
N ASN A 55 -5.73 -25.36 17.06
CA ASN A 55 -5.30 -26.60 17.70
C ASN A 55 -3.93 -27.03 17.13
N ARG A 56 -3.13 -27.76 17.93
CA ARG A 56 -1.79 -28.22 17.53
C ARG A 56 -1.87 -28.98 16.20
N GLY A 57 -1.22 -28.46 15.17
CA GLY A 57 -1.17 -29.07 13.83
C GLY A 57 -2.01 -28.37 12.75
N ARG A 58 -2.73 -27.28 13.05
CA ARG A 58 -3.45 -26.51 12.03
C ARG A 58 -2.50 -25.56 11.29
N SER A 59 -2.47 -25.64 9.96
CA SER A 59 -1.66 -24.77 9.10
C SER A 59 -2.40 -23.48 8.72
N LEU A 60 -1.69 -22.35 8.71
CA LEU A 60 -2.19 -21.10 8.13
C LEU A 60 -1.89 -21.04 6.63
N TYR A 61 -2.83 -20.48 5.87
CA TYR A 61 -2.63 -20.23 4.45
C TYR A 61 -2.08 -18.81 4.26
N LEU A 62 -0.93 -18.71 3.60
CA LEU A 62 -0.35 -17.46 3.17
C LEU A 62 -0.74 -17.21 1.71
N LYS A 63 -1.33 -16.04 1.45
CA LYS A 63 -1.58 -15.53 0.10
C LYS A 63 -0.75 -14.26 -0.12
N ASP A 64 -0.04 -14.20 -1.24
CA ASP A 64 0.65 -12.99 -1.70
C ASP A 64 -0.37 -12.03 -2.32
N LEU A 65 -0.40 -10.78 -1.84
CA LEU A 65 -1.25 -9.70 -2.32
C LEU A 65 -0.61 -8.92 -3.47
N GLY A 66 0.67 -9.16 -3.77
CA GLY A 66 1.45 -8.36 -4.72
C GLY A 66 1.89 -7.01 -4.15
N PRO A 67 2.60 -6.19 -4.94
CA PRO A 67 3.10 -4.89 -4.50
C PRO A 67 1.98 -3.99 -4.00
N GLN A 68 2.05 -3.59 -2.72
CA GLN A 68 1.10 -2.66 -2.11
C GLN A 68 1.60 -1.22 -2.19
N ILE A 69 0.69 -0.30 -2.52
CA ILE A 69 0.93 1.14 -2.55
C ILE A 69 -0.04 1.77 -1.56
N GLY A 70 0.47 2.60 -0.65
CA GLY A 70 -0.37 3.26 0.35
C GLY A 70 -1.34 4.27 -0.28
N TRP A 71 -2.56 4.37 0.25
CA TRP A 71 -3.54 5.35 -0.24
C TRP A 71 -3.05 6.80 -0.23
N LYS A 72 -2.16 7.16 0.70
CA LYS A 72 -1.56 8.51 0.76
C LYS A 72 -0.71 8.83 -0.47
N THR A 73 0.02 7.86 -1.02
CA THR A 73 0.86 8.09 -2.20
C THR A 73 0.01 8.15 -3.46
N VAL A 74 -1.05 7.35 -3.53
CA VAL A 74 -2.06 7.45 -4.60
C VAL A 74 -2.69 8.84 -4.60
N PHE A 75 -3.13 9.29 -3.43
CA PHE A 75 -3.68 10.64 -3.25
C PHE A 75 -2.67 11.71 -3.68
N LEU A 76 -1.42 11.66 -3.20
CA LEU A 76 -0.43 12.67 -3.58
C LEU A 76 -0.16 12.68 -5.09
N ALA A 77 -0.09 11.50 -5.74
CA ALA A 77 0.11 11.41 -7.18
C ALA A 77 -1.04 12.01 -7.99
N GLU A 78 -2.28 11.79 -7.54
CA GLU A 78 -3.48 12.36 -8.14
C GLU A 78 -3.46 13.91 -8.11
N TYR A 79 -3.12 14.50 -6.96
CA TYR A 79 -3.04 15.95 -6.80
C TYR A 79 -1.76 16.58 -7.34
N ALA A 80 -0.70 15.79 -7.51
CA ALA A 80 0.54 16.27 -8.12
C ALA A 80 0.31 16.69 -9.57
N GLY A 81 -0.56 16.01 -10.32
CA GLY A 81 -0.84 16.32 -11.72
C GLY A 81 -1.27 17.78 -11.95
N PRO A 82 -2.38 18.24 -11.36
CA PRO A 82 -2.80 19.64 -11.46
C PRO A 82 -1.75 20.62 -10.95
N LEU A 83 -1.07 20.31 -9.83
CA LEU A 83 -0.02 21.16 -9.28
C LEU A 83 1.14 21.35 -10.28
N PHE A 84 1.59 20.27 -10.92
CA PHE A 84 2.63 20.32 -11.95
C PHE A 84 2.17 21.12 -13.17
N ALA A 85 0.91 20.96 -13.60
CA ALA A 85 0.35 21.75 -14.69
C ALA A 85 0.39 23.26 -14.37
N TYR A 86 -0.01 23.67 -13.16
CA TYR A 86 0.09 25.07 -12.72
C TYR A 86 1.52 25.57 -12.61
N MET A 87 2.44 24.74 -12.13
CA MET A 87 3.86 25.13 -12.03
C MET A 87 4.48 25.34 -13.41
N LEU A 88 4.14 24.50 -14.40
CA LEU A 88 4.62 24.63 -15.77
C LEU A 88 4.06 25.89 -16.46
N THR A 89 2.76 26.17 -16.31
CA THR A 89 2.16 27.40 -16.86
C THR A 89 2.76 28.66 -16.23
N TYR A 90 3.11 28.62 -14.95
CA TYR A 90 3.74 29.74 -14.27
C TYR A 90 5.21 29.97 -14.69
N LEU A 91 6.03 28.93 -14.74
CA LEU A 91 7.47 29.07 -15.05
C LEU A 91 7.76 29.31 -16.53
N ARG A 92 6.92 28.80 -17.43
CA ARG A 92 7.08 28.92 -18.89
C ARG A 92 5.74 29.19 -19.57
N PRO A 93 5.12 30.36 -19.32
CA PRO A 93 3.83 30.71 -19.90
C PRO A 93 3.88 30.77 -21.43
N TYR A 94 5.04 31.09 -22.02
CA TYR A 94 5.26 31.07 -23.48
C TYR A 94 4.91 29.73 -24.14
N LEU A 95 5.13 28.59 -23.47
CA LEU A 95 4.88 27.27 -24.06
C LEU A 95 3.38 26.98 -24.24
N ILE A 96 2.53 27.53 -23.36
CA ILE A 96 1.08 27.26 -23.35
C ILE A 96 0.29 28.42 -23.96
N TYR A 97 0.68 29.66 -23.66
CA TYR A 97 -0.01 30.88 -24.12
C TYR A 97 0.62 31.50 -25.38
N GLY A 98 1.74 30.96 -25.89
CA GLY A 98 2.41 31.44 -27.10
C GLY A 98 3.09 32.80 -26.94
N ARG A 99 3.42 33.46 -28.06
CA ARG A 99 4.11 34.79 -28.08
C ARG A 99 3.37 35.91 -27.35
N ASN A 100 2.06 35.75 -27.14
CA ASN A 100 1.18 36.74 -26.54
C ASN A 100 0.99 36.56 -25.01
N TYR A 101 1.83 35.73 -24.37
CA TYR A 101 1.71 35.43 -22.93
C TYR A 101 1.81 36.65 -22.00
N ASN A 102 2.41 37.75 -22.47
CA ASN A 102 2.61 38.97 -21.70
C ASN A 102 1.53 40.03 -21.96
N ASN A 103 0.56 39.75 -22.83
CA ASN A 103 -0.50 40.70 -23.12
C ASN A 103 -1.45 40.80 -21.93
N PRO A 104 -1.93 42.01 -21.58
CA PRO A 104 -2.90 42.17 -20.52
C PRO A 104 -4.18 41.39 -20.86
N MET A 105 -4.73 40.68 -19.88
CA MET A 105 -5.98 39.93 -20.05
C MET A 105 -7.11 40.92 -20.36
N SER A 106 -7.76 40.77 -21.51
CA SER A 106 -8.90 41.60 -21.89
C SER A 106 -10.13 41.18 -21.07
N TYR A 107 -10.68 42.11 -20.29
CA TYR A 107 -11.87 41.87 -19.45
C TYR A 107 -13.19 41.80 -20.24
N VAL A 108 -13.14 41.88 -21.57
CA VAL A 108 -14.32 41.93 -22.44
C VAL A 108 -14.15 40.92 -23.55
N ALA A 109 -15.11 40.00 -23.69
CA ALA A 109 -15.27 39.21 -24.90
C ALA A 109 -15.87 40.14 -25.97
N GLN A 110 -15.09 40.46 -27.01
CA GLN A 110 -15.63 41.11 -28.21
C GLN A 110 -16.42 40.13 -29.06
#